data_AF-A0A5K0XKT4-F1
#
_entry.id   AF-A0A5K0XKT4-F1
#
_cell.length_a   1.000
_cell.length_b   1.000
_cell.length_c   1.000
_cell.angle_alpha   90.00
_cell.angle_beta   90.00
_cell.angle_gamma   90.00
#
_symmetry.space_group_name_H-M   'P 1'
#
loop_
_entity.id
_entity.type
_entity.pdbx_description
1 polymer ?
#
loop_
_entity_poly.entity_id
_entity_poly.type
_entity_poly.pdbx_seq_one_letter_code
_entity_poly.pdbx_strand_id
1 'polypeptide(L)'
;MCVVGSGSIHGKSVAQVVSRFGPCSPFTGASTDRNFTQQLHHDSARTRWIHSRMLLDTSNSTTLPATAGIPLGSMEFIVKIGLGTPKEDFLVLFDTGSDVTWVQCEPCPSSCHSQEGPRFDPSASATFQYFPCNATQCRELGKEGNVAVCDASVRCTYQV
;
A
#
# COMPACT_ATOMS: atom_id res chain seq x y z
N MET A 1 20.59 -3.87 -1.87
CA MET A 1 21.02 -3.33 -0.56
C MET A 1 19.76 -3.10 0.26
N CYS A 2 19.56 -3.82 1.37
CA CYS A 2 18.38 -3.62 2.22
C CYS A 2 18.62 -2.36 3.06
N VAL A 3 17.79 -1.34 2.87
CA VAL A 3 17.74 -0.19 3.78
C VAL A 3 16.64 -0.50 4.79
N VAL A 4 17.03 -1.03 5.94
CA VAL A 4 16.13 -1.06 7.10
C VAL A 4 16.05 0.38 7.58
N GLY A 5 14.89 1.02 7.41
CA GLY A 5 14.68 2.36 7.96
C GLY A 5 14.84 2.30 9.48
N SER A 6 15.90 2.92 10.00
CA SER A 6 16.15 3.10 11.44
C SER A 6 15.19 4.14 12.05
N GLY A 7 13.89 4.01 11.76
CA GLY A 7 12.84 4.80 12.38
C GLY A 7 12.29 4.04 13.58
N SER A 8 12.62 4.47 14.79
CA SER A 8 11.92 4.01 15.99
C SER A 8 10.48 4.54 15.95
N ILE A 9 9.57 3.78 15.35
CA ILE A 9 8.13 4.06 15.41
C ILE A 9 7.60 3.29 16.62
N HIS A 10 7.51 4.00 17.75
CA HIS A 10 6.79 3.52 18.93
C HIS A 10 5.28 3.55 18.65
N GLY A 11 4.75 2.45 18.10
CA GLY A 11 3.31 2.21 17.89
C GLY A 11 3.05 0.75 17.52
N LYS A 12 2.12 0.09 18.22
CA LYS A 12 1.93 -1.38 18.26
C LYS A 12 1.39 -2.06 16.98
N SER A 13 1.51 -1.47 15.78
CA SER A 13 0.90 -2.06 14.58
C SER A 13 1.70 -1.84 13.30
N VAL A 14 3.00 -2.16 13.31
CA VAL A 14 3.79 -2.21 12.07
C VAL A 14 3.86 -3.66 11.58
N ALA A 15 3.17 -3.95 10.48
CA ALA A 15 3.29 -5.21 9.77
C ALA A 15 4.33 -5.06 8.66
N GLN A 16 5.51 -5.67 8.82
CA GLN A 16 6.56 -5.64 7.81
C GLN A 16 6.23 -6.61 6.69
N VAL A 17 5.93 -6.09 5.50
CA VAL A 17 5.74 -6.89 4.29
C VAL A 17 7.08 -6.95 3.54
N VAL A 18 7.59 -8.16 3.33
CA VAL A 18 8.81 -8.40 2.54
C VAL A 18 8.50 -9.38 1.41
N SER A 19 9.05 -9.12 0.23
CA SER A 19 8.97 -10.09 -0.87
C SER A 19 9.77 -11.35 -0.50
N ARG A 20 9.14 -12.51 -0.65
CA ARG A 20 9.74 -13.82 -0.36
C ARG A 20 10.99 -14.12 -1.20
N PHE A 21 11.06 -13.58 -2.41
CA PHE A 21 12.21 -13.75 -3.31
C PHE A 21 13.02 -12.45 -3.42
N GLY A 22 12.64 -11.42 -2.68
CA GLY A 22 13.35 -10.16 -2.64
C GLY A 22 14.65 -10.28 -1.83
N PRO A 23 15.58 -9.33 -2.00
CA PRO A 23 16.86 -9.29 -1.29
C PRO A 23 16.72 -9.16 0.24
N CYS A 24 15.53 -8.79 0.73
CA CYS A 24 15.22 -8.65 2.15
C CYS A 24 14.33 -9.79 2.68
N SER A 25 14.25 -10.90 1.93
CA SER A 25 13.58 -12.11 2.38
C SER A 25 14.36 -12.75 3.53
N PRO A 26 13.71 -13.14 4.63
CA PRO A 26 14.35 -13.90 5.71
C PRO A 26 14.67 -15.34 5.28
N PHE A 27 14.20 -15.77 4.11
CA PHE A 27 14.48 -17.09 3.55
C PHE A 27 15.77 -17.04 2.73
N THR A 28 16.84 -17.64 3.26
CA THR A 28 18.14 -17.77 2.57
C THR A 28 18.03 -18.66 1.33
N GLY A 29 18.58 -18.23 0.20
CA GLY A 29 18.62 -19.01 -1.04
C GLY A 29 17.59 -18.62 -2.10
N ALA A 30 17.12 -17.37 -2.10
CA ALA A 30 16.30 -16.83 -3.18
C ALA A 30 17.08 -16.85 -4.50
N SER A 31 16.93 -17.94 -5.25
CA SER A 31 17.35 -18.03 -6.64
C SER A 31 16.60 -16.96 -7.44
N THR A 32 17.33 -16.15 -8.19
CA THR A 32 16.74 -15.25 -9.20
C THR A 32 16.15 -16.03 -10.38
N ASP A 33 16.44 -17.33 -10.48
CA ASP A 33 15.96 -18.22 -11.52
C ASP A 33 14.58 -18.77 -11.14
N ARG A 34 13.53 -18.14 -11.68
CA ARG A 34 12.14 -18.47 -11.36
C ARG A 34 11.67 -19.66 -12.17
N ASN A 35 11.80 -20.86 -11.62
CA ASN A 35 11.12 -22.03 -12.18
C ASN A 35 9.61 -21.95 -11.87
N PHE A 36 8.81 -21.57 -12.87
CA PHE A 36 7.37 -21.40 -12.73
C PHE A 36 6.65 -22.65 -12.22
N THR A 37 7.11 -23.84 -12.62
CA THR A 37 6.53 -25.12 -12.15
C THR A 37 6.78 -25.33 -10.66
N GLN A 38 7.98 -25.04 -10.17
CA GLN A 38 8.27 -25.09 -8.73
C GLN A 38 7.46 -24.06 -7.94
N GLN A 39 7.30 -22.85 -8.49
CA GLN A 39 6.45 -21.81 -7.90
C GLN A 39 5.00 -22.29 -7.78
N LEU A 40 4.43 -22.86 -8.86
CA LEU A 40 3.07 -23.37 -8.88
C LEU A 40 2.88 -24.53 -7.90
N HIS A 41 3.84 -25.46 -7.82
CA HIS A 41 3.80 -26.55 -6.84
C HIS A 41 3.81 -26.02 -5.41
N HIS A 42 4.70 -25.07 -5.12
CA HIS A 42 4.78 -24.43 -3.82
C HIS A 42 3.49 -23.67 -3.46
N ASP A 43 2.93 -22.91 -4.40
CA ASP A 43 1.69 -22.18 -4.19
C ASP A 43 0.50 -23.12 -3.99
N SER A 44 0.45 -24.24 -4.73
CA SER A 44 -0.57 -25.28 -4.51
C SER A 44 -0.49 -25.90 -3.11
N ALA A 45 0.73 -26.11 -2.58
CA ALA A 45 0.94 -26.66 -1.26
C ALA A 45 0.58 -25.64 -0.18
N ARG A 46 0.93 -24.37 -0.40
CA ARG A 46 0.54 -23.25 0.47
C ARG A 46 -0.97 -23.10 0.55
N THR A 47 -1.68 -23.09 -0.58
CA THR A 47 -3.15 -23.00 -0.60
C THR A 47 -3.79 -24.16 0.15
N ARG A 48 -3.31 -25.39 -0.05
CA ARG A 48 -3.78 -26.57 0.70
C ARG A 48 -3.57 -26.44 2.20
N TRP A 49 -2.42 -25.92 2.63
CA TRP A 49 -2.12 -25.68 4.04
C TRP A 49 -2.99 -24.56 4.66
N ILE A 50 -3.22 -23.46 3.92
CA ILE A 50 -4.12 -22.39 4.38
C ILE A 50 -5.53 -22.96 4.56
N HIS A 51 -6.01 -23.71 3.57
CA HIS A 51 -7.33 -24.32 3.61
C HIS A 51 -7.47 -25.32 4.76
N SER A 52 -6.45 -26.15 5.03
CA SER A 52 -6.51 -27.08 6.18
C SER A 52 -6.52 -26.34 7.52
N ARG A 53 -5.83 -25.22 7.64
CA ARG A 53 -5.83 -24.37 8.85
C ARG A 53 -7.15 -23.64 9.05
N MET A 54 -7.78 -23.14 7.99
CA MET A 54 -9.11 -22.52 8.07
C MET A 54 -10.18 -23.49 8.60
N LEU A 55 -10.03 -24.80 8.33
CA LEU A 55 -10.94 -25.83 8.84
C LEU A 55 -10.64 -26.25 10.29
N LEU A 56 -9.43 -25.95 10.80
CA LEU A 56 -8.95 -26.37 12.12
C LEU A 56 -8.99 -25.25 13.17
N ASP A 57 -9.04 -23.98 12.75
CA ASP A 57 -8.81 -22.84 13.64
C ASP A 57 -10.09 -22.04 13.93
N THR A 58 -10.77 -22.41 15.02
CA THR A 58 -11.87 -21.64 15.62
C THR A 58 -11.43 -20.73 16.76
N SER A 59 -10.13 -20.59 17.05
CA SER A 59 -9.68 -19.97 18.32
C SER A 59 -8.59 -18.90 18.26
N ASN A 60 -7.93 -18.66 17.11
CA ASN A 60 -7.04 -17.50 16.95
C ASN A 60 -7.28 -16.77 15.62
N SER A 61 -8.49 -16.25 15.44
CA SER A 61 -8.81 -15.38 14.30
C SER A 61 -8.17 -14.00 14.47
N THR A 62 -7.25 -13.65 13.57
CA THR A 62 -6.77 -12.27 13.46
C THR A 62 -7.84 -11.45 12.75
N THR A 63 -8.50 -10.55 13.47
CA THR A 63 -9.43 -9.60 12.85
C THR A 63 -8.66 -8.57 12.03
N LEU A 64 -8.80 -8.62 10.71
CA LEU A 64 -8.35 -7.55 9.83
C LEU A 64 -9.46 -6.49 9.78
N PRO A 65 -9.16 -5.19 9.97
CA PRO A 65 -10.15 -4.12 9.86
C PRO A 65 -10.46 -3.79 8.39
N ALA A 66 -10.80 -4.82 7.61
CA ALA A 66 -11.17 -4.75 6.21
C ALA A 66 -12.61 -5.25 6.03
N THR A 67 -13.35 -4.64 5.11
CA THR A 67 -14.72 -5.04 4.77
C THR A 67 -14.86 -5.15 3.26
N ALA A 68 -15.73 -6.04 2.78
CA ALA A 68 -16.01 -6.13 1.34
C ALA A 68 -16.62 -4.80 0.83
N GLY A 69 -16.07 -4.25 -0.24
CA GLY A 69 -16.47 -2.97 -0.82
C GLY A 69 -17.76 -2.99 -1.63
N ILE A 70 -18.50 -4.10 -1.64
CA ILE A 70 -19.73 -4.31 -2.42
C ILE A 70 -20.74 -3.16 -2.23
N PRO A 71 -21.01 -2.65 -1.00
CA PRO A 71 -21.95 -1.55 -0.80
C PRO A 71 -21.51 -0.23 -1.45
N LEU A 72 -20.21 -0.09 -1.74
CA LEU A 72 -19.60 1.07 -2.39
C LEU A 72 -19.33 0.82 -3.89
N GLY A 73 -19.90 -0.25 -4.46
CA GLY A 73 -19.73 -0.61 -5.86
C GLY A 73 -18.35 -1.18 -6.21
N SER A 74 -17.53 -1.52 -5.21
CA SER A 74 -16.22 -2.15 -5.42
C SER A 74 -16.26 -3.65 -5.19
N MET A 75 -15.53 -4.41 -6.00
CA MET A 75 -15.31 -5.86 -5.81
C MET A 75 -14.09 -6.16 -4.91
N GLU A 76 -13.47 -5.13 -4.36
CA GLU A 76 -12.25 -5.24 -3.54
C GLU A 76 -12.58 -5.08 -2.05
N PHE A 77 -11.57 -5.34 -1.21
CA PHE A 77 -11.66 -5.02 0.21
C PHE A 77 -11.38 -3.55 0.43
N ILE A 78 -12.07 -2.96 1.40
CA ILE A 78 -11.90 -1.57 1.82
C ILE A 78 -11.43 -1.55 3.25
N VAL A 79 -10.48 -0.68 3.54
CA VAL A 79 -9.96 -0.41 4.89
C VAL A 79 -10.14 1.05 5.24
N LYS A 80 -10.26 1.36 6.53
CA LYS A 80 -10.28 2.72 7.05
C LYS A 80 -8.89 3.13 7.51
N ILE A 81 -8.39 4.25 7.01
CA ILE A 81 -7.11 4.85 7.43
C ILE A 81 -7.33 6.24 8.00
N GLY A 82 -6.41 6.69 8.86
CA GLY A 82 -6.39 8.06 9.37
C GLY A 82 -5.22 8.85 8.78
N LEU A 83 -5.48 10.05 8.27
CA LEU A 83 -4.48 10.94 7.68
C LEU A 83 -4.55 12.35 8.27
N GLY A 84 -3.40 13.02 8.30
CA GLY A 84 -3.28 14.43 8.68
C GLY A 84 -3.32 14.73 10.19
N THR A 85 -3.16 16.01 10.50
CA THR A 85 -3.31 16.57 11.86
C THR A 85 -4.13 17.87 11.79
N PRO A 86 -5.36 17.90 12.32
CA PRO A 86 -6.05 16.81 13.01
C PRO A 86 -6.32 15.60 12.11
N LYS A 87 -6.45 14.41 12.72
CA LYS A 87 -6.70 13.16 12.01
C LYS A 87 -8.07 13.19 11.33
N GLU A 88 -8.09 12.92 10.04
CA GLU A 88 -9.29 12.66 9.25
C GLU A 88 -9.31 11.20 8.75
N ASP A 89 -10.49 10.58 8.72
CA ASP A 89 -10.64 9.17 8.33
C ASP A 89 -11.02 9.03 6.85
N PHE A 90 -10.33 8.14 6.14
CA PHE A 90 -10.56 7.84 4.72
C PHE A 90 -10.84 6.35 4.52
N LEU A 91 -11.70 6.04 3.56
CA LEU A 91 -11.90 4.67 3.07
C LEU A 91 -11.04 4.48 1.83
N VAL A 92 -10.21 3.45 1.82
CA VAL A 92 -9.32 3.15 0.70
C VAL A 92 -9.44 1.68 0.29
N LEU A 93 -9.25 1.42 -1.00
CA LEU A 93 -9.17 0.07 -1.54
C LEU A 93 -7.89 -0.60 -1.03
N PHE A 94 -8.01 -1.83 -0.56
CA PHE A 94 -6.87 -2.62 -0.09
C PHE A 94 -6.26 -3.39 -1.25
N ASP A 95 -5.56 -2.65 -2.10
CA ASP A 95 -4.92 -3.17 -3.31
C ASP A 95 -3.56 -3.79 -2.99
N THR A 96 -3.42 -5.10 -3.22
CA THR A 96 -2.14 -5.82 -3.08
C THR A 96 -1.33 -5.87 -4.38
N GLY A 97 -1.87 -5.32 -5.46
CA GLY A 97 -1.31 -5.33 -6.81
C GLY A 97 -0.45 -4.11 -7.15
N SER A 98 -0.40 -3.09 -6.29
CA SER A 98 0.39 -1.86 -6.49
C SER A 98 1.33 -1.57 -5.31
N ASP A 99 2.33 -0.71 -5.54
CA ASP A 99 3.31 -0.28 -4.54
C ASP A 99 3.06 1.14 -4.00
N VAL A 100 2.00 1.83 -4.47
CA VAL A 100 1.61 3.19 -4.07
C VAL A 100 0.29 3.19 -3.31
N THR A 101 0.28 3.82 -2.13
CA THR A 101 -0.96 4.20 -1.44
C THR A 101 -1.28 5.67 -1.74
N TRP A 102 -2.51 5.94 -2.17
CA TRP A 102 -2.94 7.30 -2.50
C TRP A 102 -4.37 7.59 -2.03
N VAL A 103 -4.65 8.87 -1.76
CA VAL A 103 -6.00 9.45 -1.61
C VAL A 103 -6.09 10.66 -2.52
N GLN A 104 -7.29 11.00 -2.97
CA GLN A 104 -7.48 12.20 -3.77
C GLN A 104 -7.36 13.46 -2.91
N CYS A 105 -6.52 14.39 -3.35
CA CYS A 105 -6.36 15.69 -2.70
C CYS A 105 -7.30 16.74 -3.31
N GLU A 106 -7.63 17.78 -2.54
CA GLU A 106 -8.25 19.02 -3.02
C GLU A 106 -7.30 20.22 -2.79
N PRO A 107 -7.16 21.16 -3.74
CA PRO A 107 -7.76 21.19 -5.07
C PRO A 107 -7.16 20.15 -6.03
N CYS A 108 -8.01 19.57 -6.88
CA CYS A 108 -7.56 18.69 -7.98
C CYS A 108 -6.95 19.55 -9.10
N PRO A 109 -5.76 19.23 -9.64
CA PRO A 109 -5.11 20.05 -10.67
C PRO A 109 -5.89 20.18 -12.00
N SER A 110 -6.60 19.13 -12.41
CA SER A 110 -7.34 19.08 -13.68
C SER A 110 -8.83 18.87 -13.44
N SER A 111 -9.19 17.69 -12.93
CA SER A 111 -10.55 17.32 -12.55
C SER A 111 -10.50 16.36 -11.38
N CYS A 112 -11.55 16.39 -10.57
CA CYS A 112 -11.68 15.41 -9.51
C CYS A 112 -12.43 14.18 -10.02
N HIS A 113 -11.84 13.01 -9.87
CA HIS A 113 -12.56 11.74 -9.84
C HIS A 113 -13.79 11.80 -8.93
N SER A 114 -14.85 11.12 -9.36
CA SER A 114 -15.99 10.82 -8.50
C SER A 114 -15.56 9.78 -7.48
N GLN A 115 -15.79 10.05 -6.20
CA GLN A 115 -15.47 9.13 -5.12
C GLN A 115 -16.49 9.28 -3.99
N GLU A 116 -16.60 8.24 -3.18
CA GLU A 116 -17.33 8.26 -1.92
C GLU A 116 -16.43 8.78 -0.80
N GLY A 117 -16.97 9.62 0.07
CA GLY A 117 -16.23 10.20 1.21
C GLY A 117 -15.38 11.43 0.86
N PRO A 118 -14.65 11.98 1.85
CA PRO A 118 -13.96 13.25 1.73
C PRO A 118 -12.71 13.15 0.84
N ARG A 119 -12.30 14.29 0.29
CA ARG A 119 -10.98 14.49 -0.31
C ARG A 119 -10.07 15.11 0.73
N PHE A 120 -8.81 14.73 0.70
CA PHE A 120 -7.83 15.25 1.66
C PHE A 120 -7.46 16.69 1.28
N ASP A 121 -7.67 17.65 2.18
CA ASP A 121 -7.16 19.02 2.04
C ASP A 121 -5.75 19.10 2.67
N PRO A 122 -4.68 19.18 1.86
CA PRO A 122 -3.32 19.23 2.39
C PRO A 122 -3.05 20.51 3.18
N SER A 123 -3.79 21.60 2.94
CA SER A 123 -3.64 22.88 3.64
C SER A 123 -4.24 22.86 5.05
N ALA A 124 -5.21 21.98 5.29
CA ALA A 124 -5.86 21.80 6.59
C ALA A 124 -5.07 20.90 7.56
N SER A 125 -4.00 20.24 7.09
CA SER A 125 -3.21 19.30 7.87
C SER A 125 -1.85 19.87 8.26
N ALA A 126 -1.63 20.06 9.56
CA ALA A 126 -0.35 20.57 10.11
C ALA A 126 0.84 19.62 9.90
N THR A 127 0.60 18.34 9.62
CA THR A 127 1.65 17.33 9.39
C THR A 127 1.85 16.99 7.91
N PHE A 128 1.09 17.61 7.00
CA PHE A 128 1.28 17.37 5.58
C PHE A 128 2.53 18.08 5.06
N GLN A 129 3.33 17.40 4.25
CA GLN A 129 4.46 17.97 3.53
C GLN A 129 4.58 17.33 2.15
N TYR A 130 4.85 18.16 1.14
CA TYR A 130 5.15 17.68 -0.20
C TYR A 130 6.54 17.02 -0.24
N PHE A 131 6.67 15.99 -1.07
CA PHE A 131 8.00 15.52 -1.46
C PHE A 131 8.62 16.52 -2.44
N PRO A 132 9.87 16.97 -2.22
CA PRO A 132 10.59 17.75 -3.21
C PRO A 132 10.86 16.88 -4.44
N CYS A 133 10.88 17.47 -5.63
CA CYS A 133 11.09 16.73 -6.88
C CYS A 133 12.38 15.92 -6.97
N ASN A 134 13.43 16.35 -6.27
CA ASN A 134 14.70 15.62 -6.21
C ASN A 134 14.71 14.48 -5.18
N ALA A 135 13.62 14.29 -4.42
CA ALA A 135 13.51 13.20 -3.45
C ALA A 135 13.60 11.85 -4.18
N THR A 136 14.27 10.89 -3.55
CA THR A 136 14.36 9.53 -4.07
C THR A 136 12.97 8.92 -4.24
N GLN A 137 12.07 9.16 -3.29
CA GLN A 137 10.67 8.74 -3.35
C GLN A 137 9.97 9.21 -4.63
N CYS A 138 10.20 10.48 -5.03
CA CYS A 138 9.60 11.03 -6.25
C CYS A 138 10.15 10.34 -7.52
N ARG A 139 11.43 10.01 -7.54
CA ARG A 139 12.05 9.30 -8.67
C ARG A 139 11.59 7.85 -8.79
N GLU A 140 11.38 7.17 -7.67
CA GLU A 140 10.88 5.79 -7.68
C GLU A 140 9.43 5.74 -8.17
N LEU A 141 8.59 6.71 -7.79
CA LEU A 141 7.21 6.83 -8.25
C LEU A 141 7.09 6.88 -9.79
N GLY A 142 8.11 7.44 -10.47
CA GLY A 142 8.16 7.54 -11.93
C GLY A 142 8.56 6.27 -12.67
N LYS A 143 8.98 5.20 -11.99
CA LYS A 143 9.52 3.98 -12.63
C LYS A 143 8.46 2.95 -13.00
N GLU A 144 7.27 3.01 -12.39
CA GLU A 144 6.19 2.03 -12.61
C GLU A 144 5.21 2.42 -13.74
N GLY A 145 5.61 3.31 -14.65
CA GLY A 145 4.75 3.79 -15.74
C GLY A 145 3.81 4.95 -15.35
N ASN A 146 3.81 5.33 -14.08
CA ASN A 146 3.19 6.57 -13.61
C ASN A 146 4.12 7.75 -13.89
N VAL A 147 3.57 8.90 -14.31
CA VAL A 147 4.39 10.11 -14.47
C VAL A 147 4.45 10.81 -13.12
N ALA A 148 5.58 10.66 -12.41
CA ALA A 148 5.91 11.61 -11.36
C ALA A 148 6.10 12.99 -12.03
N VAL A 149 5.11 13.87 -11.88
CA VAL A 149 5.14 15.21 -12.47
C VAL A 149 5.63 16.20 -11.42
N CYS A 150 6.63 16.98 -11.81
CA CYS A 150 7.05 18.15 -11.04
C CYS A 150 6.18 19.34 -11.41
N ASP A 151 5.44 19.86 -10.43
CA ASP A 151 4.69 21.10 -10.64
C ASP A 151 5.65 22.32 -10.74
N ALA A 152 5.08 23.48 -11.08
CA ALA A 152 5.84 24.73 -11.18
C ALA A 152 6.49 25.15 -9.84
N SER A 153 6.05 24.58 -8.72
CA SER A 153 6.60 24.80 -7.37
C SER A 153 7.61 23.73 -6.96
N VAL A 154 8.08 22.88 -7.89
CA VAL A 154 9.07 21.81 -7.65
C VAL A 154 8.55 20.76 -6.65
N ARG A 155 7.24 20.56 -6.60
CA ARG A 155 6.58 19.55 -5.77
C ARG A 155 6.34 18.30 -6.61
N CYS A 156 6.61 17.15 -6.01
CA CYS A 156 6.29 15.88 -6.63
C CYS A 156 4.78 15.64 -6.60
N THR A 157 4.20 15.38 -7.77
CA THR A 157 2.78 15.05 -7.92
C THR A 157 2.62 13.70 -8.61
N TYR A 158 1.57 12.99 -8.21
CA TYR A 158 1.13 11.73 -8.80
C TYR A 158 -0.11 11.99 -9.64
N GLN A 159 -0.14 11.50 -10.88
CA GLN A 159 -1.28 11.61 -11.78
C GLN A 159 -1.67 10.22 -12.28
N VAL A 160 -2.97 9.94 -12.26
CA VAL A 160 -3.61 8.69 -12.73
C VAL A 160 -4.42 8.98 -13.98
#